data_AF-A0A7M1BA68-F1
#
_entry.id   AF-A0A7M1BA68-F1
#
_cell.length_a   1.000
_cell.length_b   1.000
_cell.length_c   1.000
_cell.angle_alpha   90.00
_cell.angle_beta   90.00
_cell.angle_gamma   90.00
#
_symmetry.space_group_name_H-M   'P 1'
#
loop_
_entity.id
_entity.type
_entity.pdbx_description
1 polymer ?
#
loop_
_entity_poly.entity_id
_entity_poly.type
_entity_poly.pdbx_seq_one_letter_code
_entity_poly.pdbx_strand_id
1 'polypeptide(L)' 'MSKTIALSGTKNGVISVTKINEPYGDGSGTVASIGISLNGQADNPEWKVHIPLDNLDEVIKALQELK' A
#
# COMPACT_ATOMS: atom_id res chain seq x y z
N MET A 1 -0.79 11.27 4.49
CA MET A 1 0.64 11.18 4.12
C MET A 1 0.80 9.94 3.27
N SER A 2 1.27 10.07 2.04
CA SER A 2 1.62 8.95 1.16
C SER A 2 3.15 8.87 1.04
N LYS A 3 3.67 7.65 0.88
CA LYS A 3 5.08 7.38 0.64
C LYS A 3 5.23 6.59 -0.65
N THR A 4 6.10 7.06 -1.53
CA THR A 4 6.43 6.38 -2.79
C THR A 4 7.86 5.85 -2.70
N ILE A 5 8.05 4.62 -3.13
CA ILE A 5 9.31 3.87 -3.09
C ILE A 5 9.56 3.34 -4.51
N ALA A 6 10.80 3.37 -4.99
CA ALA A 6 11.12 2.75 -6.28
C ALA A 6 10.94 1.24 -6.22
N LEU A 7 10.31 0.65 -7.23
CA LEU A 7 10.16 -0.81 -7.36
C LEU A 7 11.45 -1.39 -7.95
N SER A 8 12.21 -2.09 -7.10
CA SER A 8 13.44 -2.77 -7.49
C SER A 8 13.25 -3.70 -8.69
N GLY A 9 14.21 -3.68 -9.62
CA GLY A 9 14.17 -4.50 -10.83
C GLY A 9 13.34 -3.90 -11.98
N THR A 10 12.81 -2.69 -11.83
CA THR A 10 12.08 -1.98 -12.88
C THR A 10 12.71 -0.61 -13.18
N LYS A 11 12.46 -0.07 -14.38
CA LYS A 11 12.96 1.25 -14.78
C LYS A 11 12.16 2.39 -14.15
N ASN A 12 10.84 2.25 -14.14
CA ASN A 12 9.90 3.31 -13.73
C ASN A 12 8.92 2.87 -12.65
N GLY A 13 8.97 1.60 -12.21
CA GLY A 13 7.96 1.08 -11.31
C GLY A 13 8.10 1.68 -9.91
N VAL A 14 6.97 1.75 -9.21
CA VAL A 14 6.88 2.32 -7.87
C VAL A 14 5.98 1.47 -6.97
N ILE A 15 6.29 1.52 -5.68
CA ILE A 15 5.46 1.05 -4.58
C ILE A 15 4.92 2.28 -3.87
N SER A 16 3.61 2.42 -3.78
CA SER A 16 2.95 3.53 -3.09
C SER A 16 2.29 3.03 -1.82
N VAL A 17 2.53 3.67 -0.67
CA VAL A 17 1.87 3.36 0.60
C VAL A 17 1.11 4.61 1.05
N THR A 18 -0.19 4.48 1.27
CA THR A 18 -1.04 5.60 1.71
C THR A 18 -2.06 5.16 2.75
N LYS A 19 -2.59 6.11 3.51
CA LYS A 19 -3.69 5.89 4.46
C LYS A 19 -4.98 6.38 3.79
N ILE A 20 -6.01 5.54 3.78
CA ILE A 20 -7.32 5.86 3.21
C ILE A 20 -8.38 5.66 4.30
N ASN A 21 -9.13 6.72 4.60
CA ASN A 21 -10.26 6.66 5.51
C ASN A 21 -11.50 6.20 4.73
N GLU A 22 -12.30 5.32 5.33
CA GLU A 22 -13.61 4.91 4.81
C GLU A 22 -13.60 4.47 3.32
N PRO A 23 -12.64 3.62 2.87
CA PRO A 23 -12.48 3.27 1.46
C PRO A 23 -13.67 2.49 0.87
N TYR A 24 -14.57 1.99 1.73
CA TYR A 24 -15.76 1.22 1.34
C TYR A 24 -17.06 1.94 1.72
N GLY A 25 -17.01 3.25 1.96
CA GLY A 25 -18.16 4.08 2.32
C GLY A 25 -18.20 4.45 3.79
N ASP A 26 -19.19 5.27 4.13
CA ASP A 26 -19.39 5.84 5.47
C ASP A 26 -19.47 4.75 6.54
N GLY A 27 -18.74 4.95 7.64
CA GLY A 27 -18.63 4.01 8.75
C GLY A 27 -17.67 2.85 8.51
N SER A 28 -17.05 2.71 7.33
CA SER A 28 -16.02 1.69 7.11
C SER A 28 -14.69 2.05 7.76
N GLY A 29 -13.96 1.03 8.20
CA GLY A 29 -12.67 1.22 8.89
C GLY A 29 -11.62 1.93 8.03
N THR A 30 -10.61 2.48 8.68
CA THR A 30 -9.47 3.08 7.98
C THR A 30 -8.46 1.99 7.58
N VAL A 31 -7.85 2.13 6.41
CA VAL A 31 -6.87 1.16 5.89
C VAL A 31 -5.55 1.83 5.55
N ALA A 32 -4.47 1.05 5.65
CA ALA A 32 -3.27 1.27 4.88
C ALA A 32 -3.45 0.63 3.50
N SER A 33 -3.28 1.40 2.42
CA SER A 33 -3.28 0.91 1.05
C SER A 33 -1.85 0.83 0.53
N ILE A 34 -1.47 -0.33 -0.01
CA ILE A 34 -0.20 -0.54 -0.69
C ILE A 34 -0.51 -0.78 -2.17
N GLY A 35 0.07 0.03 -3.03
CA GLY A 35 -0.06 -0.02 -4.48
C GLY A 35 1.28 -0.36 -5.15
N ILE A 36 1.22 -1.10 -6.25
CA ILE A 36 2.34 -1.40 -7.14
C ILE A 36 1.97 -0.89 -8.53
N SER A 37 2.84 -0.06 -9.10
CA SER A 37 2.74 0.38 -10.48
C SER A 37 4.03 0.09 -11.24
N LEU A 38 3.95 -0.44 -12.46
CA LEU A 38 5.12 -0.68 -13.32
C LEU A 38 5.48 0.54 -14.18
N ASN A 39 4.51 1.43 -14.41
CA ASN A 39 4.68 2.62 -15.25
C ASN A 39 4.97 3.91 -14.46
N GLY A 40 4.94 3.83 -13.13
CA GLY A 40 5.25 4.95 -12.23
C GLY A 40 4.03 5.74 -11.74
N GLN A 41 2.80 5.29 -12.05
CA GLN A 41 1.57 5.96 -11.63
C GLN A 41 1.18 5.57 -10.19
N ALA A 42 1.77 6.25 -9.21
CA ALA A 42 1.55 5.98 -7.78
C ALA A 42 0.08 6.14 -7.33
N ASP A 43 -0.68 7.07 -7.92
CA ASP A 43 -2.08 7.33 -7.55
C ASP A 43 -3.08 6.36 -8.21
N ASN A 44 -2.65 5.65 -9.25
CA ASN A 44 -3.46 4.66 -9.95
C ASN A 44 -2.67 3.38 -10.23
N PRO A 45 -2.26 2.66 -9.16
CA PRO A 45 -1.44 1.47 -9.27
C PRO A 45 -2.22 0.32 -9.92
N GLU A 46 -1.54 -0.48 -10.73
CA GLU A 46 -2.11 -1.69 -11.36
C GLU A 46 -2.56 -2.73 -10.32
N TRP A 47 -1.79 -2.89 -9.24
CA TRP A 47 -2.14 -3.77 -8.13
C TRP A 47 -2.23 -2.97 -6.84
N LYS A 48 -3.27 -3.20 -6.05
CA LYS A 48 -3.42 -2.60 -4.72
C LYS A 48 -4.03 -3.56 -3.73
N VAL A 49 -3.58 -3.45 -2.48
CA VAL A 49 -4.15 -4.17 -1.33
C VAL A 49 -4.50 -3.17 -0.24
N HIS A 50 -5.65 -3.38 0.41
CA HIS A 50 -6.07 -2.62 1.58
C HIS A 50 -5.89 -3.48 2.82
N ILE A 51 -5.13 -2.96 3.77
CA ILE A 51 -4.85 -3.60 5.06
C ILE A 51 -5.57 -2.76 6.12
N PRO A 52 -6.57 -3.32 6.82
CA PRO A 52 -7.16 -2.65 7.98
C PRO A 52 -6.09 -2.24 8.98
N LEU A 53 -6.18 -1.03 9.53
CA LEU A 53 -5.16 -0.55 10.46
C LEU A 53 -5.04 -1.42 11.71
N ASP A 54 -6.14 -2.06 12.14
CA ASP A 54 -6.13 -3.01 13.26
C ASP A 54 -5.24 -4.24 13.02
N ASN A 55 -4.96 -4.60 11.77
CA ASN A 55 -4.09 -5.73 11.41
C ASN A 55 -2.67 -5.29 11.01
N LEU A 56 -2.37 -3.99 11.01
CA LEU A 56 -1.15 -3.47 10.39
C LEU A 56 0.13 -4.01 11.07
N ASP A 57 0.15 -4.06 12.40
CA ASP A 57 1.34 -4.51 13.14
C ASP A 57 1.65 -6.00 12.89
N GLU A 58 0.63 -6.85 12.81
CA GLU A 58 0.81 -8.27 12.50
C GLU A 58 1.34 -8.47 11.07
N VAL A 59 0.83 -7.70 10.10
CA VAL A 59 1.35 -7.73 8.73
C VAL A 59 2.80 -7.23 8.66
N ILE A 60 3.14 -6.16 9.37
CA ILE A 60 4.52 -5.65 9.45
C ILE A 60 5.44 -6.74 10.01
N LYS A 61 5.04 -7.40 11.10
CA LYS A 61 5.81 -8.48 11.70
C LYS A 61 6.02 -9.62 10.71
N ALA A 62 4.95 -10.09 10.05
CA ALA A 62 5.05 -11.14 9.04
C ALA A 62 6.00 -10.76 7.90
N LEU A 63 5.95 -9.51 7.41
CA LEU A 63 6.88 -9.01 6.38
C LEU A 63 8.34 -8.94 6.86
N GLN A 64 8.57 -8.64 8.14
CA GLN A 64 9.92 -8.62 8.73
C GLN A 64 10.51 -10.03 8.84
N GLU A 65 9.70 -11.04 9.14
CA GLU A 65 10.11 -12.44 9.24
C GLU A 65 10.48 -13.08 7.88
N LEU A 66 10.13 -12.43 6.76
CA LEU A 66 10.54 -12.87 5.41
C LEU A 66 11.98 -12.50 5.03
N LYS A 67 12.66 -11.67 5.84
CA LYS A 67 14.02 -11.18 5.60
C LYS A 67 15.05 -12.05 6.31
#